data_AF-A0A2A2J089-F1
#
_entry.id   AF-A0A2A2J089-F1
#
_cell.length_a   1.000
_cell.length_b   1.000
_cell.length_c   1.000
_cell.angle_alpha   90.00
_cell.angle_beta   90.00
_cell.angle_gamma   90.00
#
_symmetry.space_group_name_H-M   'P 1'
#
loop_
_entity.id
_entity.type
_entity.pdbx_description
1 polymer ?
#
loop_
_entity_poly.entity_id
_entity_poly.type
_entity_poly.pdbx_seq_one_letter_code
_entity_poly.pdbx_strand_id
1 'polypeptide(L)'
;MRDYAWLSSYCLNRFGGVAELEARLPQPRSAEALRALGDDRYLSLIALRVFRAGLKHSLVDAKWPAFEEVFFAFDPHKVVLMGAEHLERLMQDSRLIRHLGKLKSVPCNAQFILDVARERGSFGQLIADWPSSDIVGLWKYLAKNGSQLGGLSAPRLLRMMGKDTFIPTDDLVAALKAQGIVDKAPTSQKELAAVQAAFNQWQAESGRPLCQLSVMLAHTVNH
;
A
#
# COMPACT_ATOMS: atom_id res chain seq x y z
N MET A 1 2.58 26.52 0.38
CA MET A 1 1.98 25.36 1.09
C MET A 1 1.54 25.82 2.47
N ARG A 2 0.31 25.52 2.88
CA ARG A 2 -0.17 25.78 4.25
C ARG A 2 0.46 24.78 5.24
N ASP A 3 0.67 25.22 6.46
CA ASP A 3 1.31 24.44 7.54
C ASP A 3 0.36 23.40 8.16
N TYR A 4 0.89 22.58 9.07
CA TYR A 4 0.09 21.62 9.82
C TYR A 4 -0.96 22.28 10.73
N ALA A 5 -0.68 23.47 11.29
CA ALA A 5 -1.64 24.18 12.15
C ALA A 5 -2.94 24.46 11.39
N TRP A 6 -2.84 24.96 10.16
CA TRP A 6 -3.99 25.14 9.28
C TRP A 6 -4.73 23.82 9.01
N LEU A 7 -4.00 22.76 8.67
CA LEU A 7 -4.58 21.44 8.35
C LEU A 7 -5.37 20.88 9.55
N SER A 8 -4.78 20.98 10.74
CA SER A 8 -5.39 20.55 11.99
C SER A 8 -6.67 21.34 12.28
N SER A 9 -6.61 22.67 12.23
CA SER A 9 -7.79 23.52 12.44
C SER A 9 -8.91 23.23 11.44
N TYR A 10 -8.59 23.00 10.17
CA TYR A 10 -9.59 22.65 9.16
C TYR A 10 -10.32 21.35 9.52
N CYS A 11 -9.57 20.29 9.83
CA CYS A 11 -10.16 19.00 10.18
C CYS A 11 -10.98 19.07 11.47
N LEU A 12 -10.50 19.78 12.50
CA LEU A 12 -11.24 19.93 13.76
C LEU A 12 -12.57 20.66 13.56
N ASN A 13 -12.57 21.75 12.78
CA ASN A 13 -13.79 22.48 12.44
C ASN A 13 -14.79 21.62 11.64
N ARG A 14 -14.27 20.75 10.76
CA ARG A 14 -15.09 19.84 9.96
C ARG A 14 -15.74 18.73 10.79
N PHE A 15 -15.00 18.13 11.71
CA PHE A 15 -15.41 16.91 12.41
C PHE A 15 -15.94 17.15 13.83
N GLY A 16 -15.89 18.38 14.33
CA GLY A 16 -16.51 18.76 15.59
C GLY A 16 -15.63 18.54 16.84
N GLY A 17 -14.40 18.04 16.67
CA GLY A 17 -13.49 17.85 17.80
C GLY A 17 -12.31 16.93 17.50
N VAL A 18 -11.40 16.83 18.47
CA VAL A 18 -10.20 15.97 18.39
C VAL A 18 -10.60 14.50 18.42
N ALA A 19 -11.52 14.11 19.32
CA ALA A 19 -11.91 12.71 19.49
C ALA A 19 -12.57 12.15 18.22
N GLU A 20 -13.45 12.94 17.59
CA GLU A 20 -14.16 12.58 16.36
C GLU A 20 -13.21 12.47 15.17
N LEU A 21 -12.17 13.31 15.13
CA LEU A 21 -11.12 13.22 14.12
C LEU A 21 -10.28 11.95 14.35
N GLU A 22 -9.74 11.74 15.55
CA GLU A 22 -8.87 10.59 15.85
C GLU A 22 -9.58 9.26 15.60
N ALA A 23 -10.88 9.15 15.89
CA ALA A 23 -11.67 7.95 15.63
C ALA A 23 -11.78 7.59 14.14
N ARG A 24 -11.50 8.52 13.22
CA ARG A 24 -11.54 8.33 11.76
C ARG A 24 -10.17 8.08 11.14
N LEU A 25 -9.10 8.43 11.87
CA LEU A 25 -7.76 8.44 11.34
C LEU A 25 -7.14 7.02 11.37
N PRO A 26 -6.50 6.59 10.28
CA PRO A 26 -5.84 5.28 10.25
C PRO A 26 -4.61 5.28 11.14
N GLN A 27 -4.35 4.15 11.79
CA GLN A 27 -3.15 3.93 12.58
C GLN A 27 -2.19 2.99 11.84
N PRO A 28 -0.91 3.34 11.69
CA PRO A 28 0.08 2.40 11.18
C PRO A 28 0.36 1.32 12.23
N ARG A 29 0.83 0.16 11.78
CA ARG A 29 1.38 -0.86 12.67
C ARG A 29 2.76 -0.41 13.18
N SER A 30 3.12 -0.85 14.38
CA SER A 30 4.49 -0.66 14.88
C SER A 30 5.49 -1.45 14.02
N ALA A 31 6.77 -1.09 14.12
CA ALA A 31 7.83 -1.80 13.42
C ALA A 31 7.90 -3.27 13.85
N GLU A 32 7.71 -3.57 15.13
CA GLU A 32 7.67 -4.92 15.68
C GLU A 32 6.51 -5.72 15.09
N ALA A 33 5.32 -5.12 15.00
CA ALA A 33 4.15 -5.77 14.42
C ALA A 33 4.28 -6.03 12.92
N LEU A 34 5.03 -5.19 12.19
CA LEU A 34 5.38 -5.44 10.78
C LEU A 34 6.38 -6.59 10.66
N ARG A 35 7.45 -6.60 11.46
CA ARG A 35 8.46 -7.69 11.46
C ARG A 35 7.88 -9.05 11.86
N ALA A 36 6.87 -9.06 12.74
CA ALA A 36 6.25 -10.28 13.24
C ALA A 36 5.34 -10.97 12.20
N LEU A 37 4.98 -10.32 11.10
CA LEU A 37 4.20 -10.96 10.04
C LEU A 37 5.08 -11.91 9.23
N GLY A 38 4.57 -13.12 9.01
CA GLY A 38 5.20 -14.10 8.13
C GLY A 38 5.20 -13.65 6.67
N ASP A 39 6.20 -14.11 5.93
CA ASP A 39 6.36 -13.85 4.50
C ASP A 39 5.16 -14.36 3.67
N ASP A 40 4.49 -15.42 4.14
CA ASP A 40 3.26 -15.94 3.57
C ASP A 40 2.10 -14.94 3.64
N ARG A 41 1.97 -14.23 4.77
CA ARG A 41 0.95 -13.18 4.93
C ARG A 41 1.26 -11.98 4.04
N TYR A 42 2.54 -11.64 3.85
CA TYR A 42 2.93 -10.61 2.90
C TYR A 42 2.63 -11.00 1.45
N LEU A 43 2.88 -12.26 1.06
CA LEU A 43 2.53 -12.76 -0.26
C LEU A 43 1.02 -12.74 -0.49
N SER A 44 0.23 -13.16 0.51
CA SER A 44 -1.24 -13.08 0.48
C SER A 44 -1.70 -11.62 0.28
N LEU A 45 -1.15 -10.65 1.02
CA LEU A 45 -1.49 -9.24 0.85
C LEU A 45 -1.11 -8.67 -0.52
N ILE A 46 0.06 -9.03 -1.04
CA ILE A 46 0.52 -8.65 -2.39
C ILE A 46 -0.48 -9.17 -3.44
N ALA A 47 -0.79 -10.47 -3.40
CA ALA A 47 -1.75 -11.07 -4.31
C ALA A 47 -3.12 -10.40 -4.18
N LEU A 48 -3.62 -10.19 -2.95
CA LEU A 48 -4.92 -9.57 -2.69
C LEU A 48 -5.00 -8.19 -3.31
N ARG A 49 -3.95 -7.38 -3.14
CA ARG A 49 -3.89 -6.04 -3.75
C ARG A 49 -3.96 -6.13 -5.27
N VAL A 50 -3.21 -7.03 -5.90
CA VAL A 50 -3.21 -7.24 -7.35
C VAL A 50 -4.60 -7.65 -7.85
N PHE A 51 -5.26 -8.57 -7.15
CA PHE A 51 -6.60 -9.02 -7.54
C PHE A 51 -7.68 -7.94 -7.34
N ARG A 52 -7.63 -7.16 -6.24
CA ARG A 52 -8.51 -6.02 -6.01
C ARG A 52 -8.35 -4.87 -7.02
N ALA A 53 -7.22 -4.77 -7.71
CA ALA A 53 -7.04 -3.74 -8.75
C ALA A 53 -8.08 -3.89 -9.87
N GLY A 54 -8.97 -2.90 -10.00
CA GLY A 54 -10.03 -2.87 -11.01
C GLY A 54 -11.25 -3.75 -10.71
N LEU A 55 -11.40 -4.27 -9.48
CA LEU A 55 -12.54 -5.09 -9.08
C LEU A 55 -13.15 -4.59 -7.77
N LYS A 56 -14.43 -4.90 -7.55
CA LYS A 56 -15.10 -4.66 -6.26
C LYS A 56 -14.41 -5.48 -5.18
N HIS A 57 -13.93 -4.83 -4.11
CA HIS A 57 -13.17 -5.50 -3.06
C HIS A 57 -13.95 -6.68 -2.44
N SER A 58 -15.24 -6.49 -2.13
CA SER A 58 -16.09 -7.55 -1.56
C SER A 58 -16.17 -8.81 -2.41
N LEU A 59 -16.13 -8.67 -3.75
CA LEU A 59 -16.12 -9.82 -4.66
C LEU A 59 -14.81 -10.60 -4.58
N VAL A 60 -13.68 -9.90 -4.47
CA VAL A 60 -12.36 -10.53 -4.32
C VAL A 60 -12.25 -11.20 -2.95
N ASP A 61 -12.70 -10.51 -1.91
CA ASP A 61 -12.62 -10.98 -0.53
C ASP A 61 -13.43 -12.25 -0.31
N ALA A 62 -14.63 -12.33 -0.90
CA ALA A 62 -15.47 -13.53 -0.86
C ALA A 62 -14.80 -14.76 -1.50
N LYS A 63 -13.86 -14.56 -2.43
CA LYS A 63 -13.10 -15.63 -3.10
C LYS A 63 -11.79 -15.96 -2.40
N TRP A 64 -11.34 -15.13 -1.45
CA TRP A 64 -10.01 -15.26 -0.85
C TRP A 64 -9.74 -16.60 -0.15
N PRO A 65 -10.71 -17.26 0.52
CA PRO A 65 -10.49 -18.59 1.06
C PRO A 65 -10.03 -19.62 0.02
N ALA A 66 -10.60 -19.58 -1.20
CA ALA A 66 -10.15 -20.44 -2.28
C ALA A 66 -8.73 -20.09 -2.77
N PHE A 67 -8.35 -18.80 -2.74
CA PHE A 67 -6.98 -18.39 -3.02
C PHE A 67 -5.99 -18.92 -1.98
N GLU A 68 -6.32 -18.86 -0.69
CA GLU A 68 -5.50 -19.45 0.38
C GLU A 68 -5.31 -20.96 0.16
N GLU A 69 -6.34 -21.70 -0.26
CA GLU A 69 -6.20 -23.14 -0.57
C GLU A 69 -5.26 -23.40 -1.76
N VAL A 70 -5.53 -22.79 -2.93
CA VAL A 70 -4.82 -23.13 -4.18
C VAL A 70 -3.39 -22.60 -4.23
N PHE A 71 -3.07 -21.57 -3.44
CA PHE A 71 -1.73 -21.04 -3.28
C PHE A 71 -1.04 -21.54 -2.00
N PHE A 72 -1.48 -22.66 -1.42
CA PHE A 72 -0.82 -23.31 -0.28
C PHE A 72 -0.62 -22.39 0.94
N ALA A 73 -1.68 -21.69 1.34
CA ALA A 73 -1.68 -20.62 2.34
C ALA A 73 -0.63 -19.53 2.06
N PHE A 74 -0.32 -19.31 0.78
CA PHE A 74 0.69 -18.39 0.29
C PHE A 74 2.11 -18.64 0.83
N ASP A 75 2.45 -19.87 1.17
CA ASP A 75 3.84 -20.25 1.48
C ASP A 75 4.76 -19.93 0.29
N PRO A 76 5.69 -18.94 0.40
CA PRO A 76 6.50 -18.50 -0.73
C PRO A 76 7.36 -19.62 -1.33
N HIS A 77 7.83 -20.58 -0.51
CA HIS A 77 8.65 -21.69 -0.96
C HIS A 77 7.87 -22.70 -1.81
N LYS A 78 6.56 -22.84 -1.59
CA LYS A 78 5.70 -23.68 -2.42
C LYS A 78 5.22 -22.93 -3.65
N VAL A 79 4.79 -21.68 -3.45
CA VAL A 79 4.20 -20.86 -4.51
C VAL A 79 5.21 -20.54 -5.60
N VAL A 80 6.48 -20.32 -5.26
CA VAL A 80 7.54 -20.05 -6.26
C VAL A 80 7.75 -21.23 -7.24
N LEU A 81 7.40 -22.46 -6.83
CA LEU A 81 7.54 -23.67 -7.65
C LEU A 81 6.36 -23.88 -8.62
N MET A 82 5.33 -23.02 -8.58
CA MET A 82 4.16 -23.15 -9.44
C MET A 82 4.49 -22.79 -10.89
N GLY A 83 4.62 -23.83 -11.74
CA GLY A 83 4.87 -23.67 -13.17
C GLY A 83 3.65 -23.20 -13.98
N ALA A 84 3.88 -22.85 -15.24
CA ALA A 84 2.86 -22.30 -16.15
C ALA A 84 1.63 -23.21 -16.29
N GLU A 85 1.83 -24.52 -16.46
CA GLU A 85 0.73 -25.49 -16.59
C GLU A 85 -0.17 -25.52 -15.36
N HIS A 86 0.40 -25.36 -14.15
CA HIS A 86 -0.40 -25.30 -12.93
C HIS A 86 -1.30 -24.06 -12.94
N LEU A 87 -0.76 -22.90 -13.32
CA LEU A 87 -1.51 -21.66 -13.39
C LEU A 87 -2.60 -21.69 -14.47
N GLU A 88 -2.36 -22.40 -15.58
CA GLU A 88 -3.38 -22.66 -16.60
C GLU A 88 -4.50 -23.56 -16.09
N ARG A 89 -4.20 -24.55 -15.24
CA ARG A 89 -5.24 -25.33 -14.55
C ARG A 89 -6.06 -24.46 -13.59
N LEU A 90 -5.43 -23.53 -12.87
CA LEU A 90 -6.15 -22.59 -12.00
C LEU A 90 -7.10 -21.67 -12.78
N MET A 91 -6.83 -21.39 -14.05
CA MET A 91 -7.77 -20.66 -14.92
C MET A 91 -9.08 -21.43 -15.16
N GLN A 92 -9.16 -22.72 -14.85
CA GLN A 92 -10.40 -23.50 -14.94
C GLN A 92 -11.18 -23.52 -13.62
N ASP A 93 -10.59 -23.09 -12.50
CA ASP A 93 -11.26 -23.05 -11.20
C ASP A 93 -12.19 -21.83 -11.11
N SER A 94 -13.50 -22.07 -11.10
CA SER A 94 -14.54 -21.04 -11.02
C SER A 94 -14.61 -20.35 -9.65
N ARG A 95 -14.01 -20.95 -8.62
CA ARG A 95 -13.90 -20.33 -7.28
C ARG A 95 -12.96 -19.12 -7.32
N LEU A 96 -12.00 -19.10 -8.24
CA LEU A 96 -11.00 -18.03 -8.38
C LEU A 96 -11.46 -16.89 -9.30
N ILE A 97 -10.61 -15.87 -9.40
CA ILE A 97 -10.69 -14.83 -10.41
C ILE A 97 -9.81 -15.27 -11.58
N ARG A 98 -10.44 -15.65 -12.68
CA ARG A 98 -9.79 -16.19 -13.89
C ARG A 98 -9.11 -15.08 -14.70
N HIS A 99 -7.98 -14.59 -14.19
CA HIS A 99 -7.14 -13.60 -14.87
C HIS A 99 -5.68 -14.05 -14.89
N LEU A 100 -5.24 -14.59 -16.03
CA LEU A 100 -3.94 -15.26 -16.15
C LEU A 100 -2.76 -14.36 -15.76
N GLY A 101 -2.75 -13.08 -16.17
CA GLY A 101 -1.66 -12.16 -15.80
C GLY A 101 -1.55 -11.87 -14.30
N LYS A 102 -2.67 -11.97 -13.55
CA LYS A 102 -2.68 -11.77 -12.09
C LYS A 102 -2.26 -13.06 -11.38
N LEU A 103 -2.73 -14.21 -11.86
CA LEU A 103 -2.27 -15.52 -11.36
C LEU A 103 -0.76 -15.70 -11.57
N LYS A 104 -0.24 -15.35 -12.75
CA LYS A 104 1.21 -15.36 -13.05
C LYS A 104 2.03 -14.44 -12.15
N SER A 105 1.45 -13.37 -11.63
CA SER A 105 2.18 -12.46 -10.73
C SER A 105 2.48 -13.07 -9.36
N VAL A 106 1.68 -14.04 -8.90
CA VAL A 106 1.81 -14.61 -7.55
C VAL A 106 3.15 -15.35 -7.37
N PRO A 107 3.56 -16.32 -8.23
CA PRO A 107 4.87 -16.95 -8.12
C PRO A 107 6.04 -15.99 -8.34
N CYS A 108 5.91 -14.97 -9.22
CA CYS A 108 6.93 -13.93 -9.36
C CYS A 108 7.13 -13.15 -8.06
N ASN A 109 6.03 -12.82 -7.37
CA ASN A 109 6.08 -12.12 -6.09
C ASN A 109 6.57 -13.03 -4.95
N ALA A 110 6.32 -14.34 -5.02
CA ALA A 110 6.92 -15.30 -4.11
C ALA A 110 8.45 -15.31 -4.24
N GLN A 111 8.97 -15.34 -5.47
CA GLN A 111 10.41 -15.22 -5.73
C GLN A 111 10.97 -13.92 -5.14
N PHE A 112 10.32 -12.79 -5.41
CA PHE A 112 10.73 -11.49 -4.87
C PHE A 112 10.83 -11.50 -3.33
N ILE A 113 9.83 -12.07 -2.65
CA ILE A 113 9.85 -12.20 -1.18
C ILE A 113 11.02 -13.05 -0.71
N LEU A 114 11.28 -14.19 -1.36
CA LEU A 114 12.40 -15.07 -1.01
C LEU A 114 13.77 -14.40 -1.22
N ASP A 115 13.91 -13.61 -2.28
CA ASP A 115 15.13 -12.84 -2.55
C ASP A 115 15.35 -11.79 -1.45
N VAL A 116 14.30 -11.07 -1.06
CA VAL A 116 14.34 -10.12 0.06
C VAL A 116 14.68 -10.83 1.37
N ALA A 117 14.06 -11.97 1.66
CA ALA A 117 14.33 -12.73 2.88
C ALA A 117 15.80 -13.18 2.95
N ARG A 118 16.38 -13.58 1.81
CA ARG A 118 17.81 -13.93 1.73
C ARG A 118 18.72 -12.72 2.00
N GLU A 119 18.38 -11.55 1.48
CA GLU A 119 19.21 -10.34 1.60
C GLU A 119 19.04 -9.60 2.92
N ARG A 120 17.85 -9.67 3.53
CA ARG A 120 17.41 -8.78 4.62
C ARG A 120 16.76 -9.51 5.80
N GLY A 121 16.70 -10.84 5.76
CA GLY A 121 16.09 -11.68 6.80
C GLY A 121 14.64 -12.05 6.52
N SER A 122 13.77 -11.06 6.27
CA SER A 122 12.37 -11.31 5.89
C SER A 122 11.78 -10.14 5.11
N PHE A 123 10.64 -10.34 4.47
CA PHE A 123 9.90 -9.24 3.85
C PHE A 123 9.38 -8.25 4.90
N GLY A 124 9.00 -8.75 6.08
CA GLY A 124 8.63 -7.90 7.22
C GLY A 124 9.74 -6.95 7.66
N GLN A 125 10.99 -7.42 7.66
CA GLN A 125 12.16 -6.59 7.98
C GLN A 125 12.35 -5.46 6.97
N LEU A 126 12.24 -5.75 5.66
CA LEU A 126 12.27 -4.73 4.60
C LEU A 126 11.21 -3.64 4.83
N ILE A 127 9.96 -4.05 5.09
CA ILE A 127 8.85 -3.10 5.25
C ILE A 127 8.99 -2.28 6.53
N ALA A 128 9.38 -2.90 7.64
CA ALA A 128 9.55 -2.23 8.92
C ALA A 128 10.67 -1.18 8.87
N ASP A 129 11.85 -1.58 8.37
CA ASP A 129 13.07 -0.78 8.46
C ASP A 129 13.17 0.33 7.41
N TRP A 130 12.38 0.28 6.34
CA TRP A 130 12.37 1.37 5.36
C TRP A 130 11.85 2.66 6.00
N PRO A 131 12.59 3.78 5.98
CA PRO A 131 12.17 4.99 6.66
C PRO A 131 10.94 5.62 5.97
N SER A 132 9.94 6.04 6.75
CA SER A 132 8.74 6.70 6.21
C SER A 132 9.08 8.02 5.49
N SER A 133 10.20 8.66 5.86
CA SER A 133 10.71 9.86 5.19
C SER A 133 11.16 9.62 3.74
N ASP A 134 11.31 8.36 3.32
CA ASP A 134 11.55 7.92 1.94
C ASP A 134 10.52 6.84 1.52
N ILE A 135 9.24 7.02 1.87
CA ILE A 135 8.21 6.03 1.53
C ILE A 135 8.00 5.90 0.01
N VAL A 136 8.19 6.98 -0.75
CA VAL A 136 8.20 6.95 -2.22
C VAL A 136 9.32 6.06 -2.76
N GLY A 137 10.49 6.05 -2.11
CA GLY A 137 11.58 5.12 -2.43
C GLY A 137 11.13 3.66 -2.32
N LEU A 138 10.42 3.33 -1.24
CA LEU A 138 9.84 1.98 -1.06
C LEU A 138 8.82 1.66 -2.16
N TRP A 139 7.99 2.63 -2.58
CA TRP A 139 7.04 2.40 -3.68
C TRP A 139 7.75 2.01 -4.97
N LYS A 140 8.84 2.71 -5.30
CA LYS A 140 9.65 2.43 -6.48
C LYS A 140 10.34 1.06 -6.37
N TYR A 141 10.86 0.72 -5.20
CA TYR A 141 11.47 -0.58 -4.96
C TYR A 141 10.46 -1.71 -5.17
N LEU A 142 9.25 -1.59 -4.61
CA LEU A 142 8.18 -2.58 -4.79
C LEU A 142 7.74 -2.65 -6.27
N ALA A 143 7.59 -1.53 -6.95
CA ALA A 143 7.18 -1.49 -8.35
C ALA A 143 8.24 -2.06 -9.31
N LYS A 144 9.53 -1.91 -8.98
CA LYS A 144 10.64 -2.39 -9.79
C LYS A 144 10.85 -3.90 -9.64
N ASN A 145 10.76 -4.41 -8.42
CA ASN A 145 11.12 -5.81 -8.13
C ASN A 145 9.91 -6.74 -8.06
N GLY A 146 8.74 -6.22 -7.70
CA GLY A 146 7.49 -6.99 -7.68
C GLY A 146 6.77 -6.98 -9.03
N SER A 147 5.87 -7.95 -9.19
CA SER A 147 4.99 -8.08 -10.36
C SER A 147 3.61 -7.50 -10.05
N GLN A 148 3.08 -6.66 -10.96
CA GLN A 148 1.78 -5.96 -10.83
C GLN A 148 1.72 -4.93 -9.66
N LEU A 149 2.87 -4.41 -9.22
CA LEU A 149 2.97 -3.46 -8.09
C LEU A 149 3.19 -1.99 -8.50
N GLY A 150 3.05 -1.65 -9.77
CA GLY A 150 3.20 -0.27 -10.27
C GLY A 150 2.05 0.69 -9.90
N GLY A 151 2.27 1.99 -10.14
CA GLY A 151 1.27 3.04 -9.94
C GLY A 151 0.73 3.08 -8.50
N LEU A 152 -0.59 3.15 -8.35
CA LEU A 152 -1.25 3.16 -7.03
C LEU A 152 -1.30 1.77 -6.35
N SER A 153 -0.69 0.73 -6.92
CA SER A 153 -0.62 -0.57 -6.25
C SER A 153 0.30 -0.54 -5.04
N ALA A 154 1.53 -0.03 -5.19
CA ALA A 154 2.50 0.07 -4.09
C ALA A 154 1.99 0.87 -2.87
N PRO A 155 1.53 2.14 -2.99
CA PRO A 155 1.05 2.88 -1.81
C PRO A 155 -0.17 2.24 -1.14
N ARG A 156 -1.09 1.67 -1.93
CA ARG A 156 -2.28 0.98 -1.37
C ARG A 156 -1.90 -0.34 -0.70
N LEU A 157 -0.93 -1.08 -1.25
CA LEU A 157 -0.39 -2.29 -0.64
C LEU A 157 0.23 -1.98 0.72
N LEU A 158 1.07 -0.95 0.80
CA LEU A 158 1.68 -0.54 2.07
C LEU A 158 0.63 -0.13 3.10
N ARG A 159 -0.43 0.58 2.69
CA ARG A 159 -1.56 0.87 3.59
C ARG A 159 -2.26 -0.42 4.07
N MET A 160 -2.45 -1.40 3.19
CA MET A 160 -3.03 -2.70 3.57
C MET A 160 -2.14 -3.48 4.55
N MET A 161 -0.81 -3.41 4.39
CA MET A 161 0.16 -3.99 5.32
C MET A 161 0.20 -3.27 6.67
N GLY A 162 -0.31 -2.03 6.73
CA GLY A 162 -0.19 -1.16 7.90
C GLY A 162 1.14 -0.40 7.98
N LYS A 163 1.94 -0.36 6.89
CA LYS A 163 3.11 0.52 6.81
C LYS A 163 2.65 1.96 6.66
N ASP A 164 3.27 2.85 7.42
CA ASP A 164 2.99 4.28 7.34
C ASP A 164 3.30 4.83 5.94
N THR A 165 2.27 5.35 5.28
CA THR A 165 2.33 5.83 3.89
C THR A 165 1.17 6.78 3.61
N PHE A 166 1.38 7.73 2.72
CA PHE A 166 0.31 8.46 2.05
C PHE A 166 -0.16 7.73 0.78
N ILE A 167 -1.34 8.08 0.26
CA ILE A 167 -1.87 7.53 -0.99
C ILE A 167 -2.37 8.68 -1.84
N PRO A 168 -1.83 8.89 -3.06
CA PRO A 168 -2.32 9.92 -3.98
C PRO A 168 -3.65 9.50 -4.61
N THR A 169 -4.71 9.49 -3.80
CA THR A 169 -6.09 9.43 -4.24
C THR A 169 -6.48 10.73 -4.94
N ASP A 170 -7.59 10.73 -5.66
CA ASP A 170 -8.05 11.93 -6.38
C ASP A 170 -8.25 13.12 -5.44
N ASP A 171 -8.84 12.89 -4.26
CA ASP A 171 -8.99 13.91 -3.22
C ASP A 171 -7.64 14.41 -2.69
N LEU A 172 -6.69 13.51 -2.44
CA LEU A 172 -5.36 13.93 -2.00
C LEU A 172 -4.68 14.78 -3.08
N VAL A 173 -4.77 14.36 -4.34
CA VAL A 173 -4.19 15.09 -5.48
C VAL A 173 -4.86 16.46 -5.62
N ALA A 174 -6.18 16.56 -5.49
CA ALA A 174 -6.89 17.83 -5.51
C ALA A 174 -6.42 18.77 -4.38
N ALA A 175 -6.23 18.24 -3.17
CA ALA A 175 -5.71 18.99 -2.04
C ALA A 175 -4.26 19.45 -2.26
N LEU A 176 -3.39 18.57 -2.77
CA LEU A 176 -2.00 18.90 -3.10
C LEU A 176 -1.91 20.00 -4.18
N LYS A 177 -2.81 19.98 -5.17
CA LYS A 177 -2.95 21.05 -6.17
C LYS A 177 -3.38 22.37 -5.55
N ALA A 178 -4.39 22.35 -4.68
CA ALA A 178 -4.85 23.55 -3.97
C ALA A 178 -3.76 24.17 -3.09
N GLN A 179 -2.81 23.36 -2.62
CA GLN A 179 -1.64 23.79 -1.84
C GLN A 179 -0.46 24.29 -2.71
N GLY A 180 -0.54 24.14 -4.04
CA GLY A 180 0.53 24.48 -4.98
C GLY A 180 1.74 23.53 -4.92
N ILE A 181 1.57 22.29 -4.45
CA ILE A 181 2.67 21.32 -4.30
C ILE A 181 2.92 20.61 -5.64
N VAL A 182 1.86 20.30 -6.38
CA VAL A 182 1.90 19.71 -7.73
C VAL A 182 0.77 20.30 -8.58
N ASP A 183 0.92 20.29 -9.90
CA ASP A 183 -0.11 20.79 -10.82
C ASP A 183 -1.07 19.70 -11.31
N LYS A 184 -0.65 18.44 -11.21
CA LYS A 184 -1.35 17.24 -11.67
C LYS A 184 -1.06 16.06 -10.78
N ALA A 185 -1.69 14.92 -11.05
CA ALA A 185 -1.40 13.67 -10.33
C ALA A 185 0.11 13.36 -10.39
N PRO A 186 0.78 13.17 -9.24
CA PRO A 186 2.23 13.02 -9.18
C PRO A 186 2.64 11.67 -9.77
N THR A 187 3.30 11.70 -10.92
CA THR A 187 3.80 10.48 -11.59
C THR A 187 5.29 10.55 -11.88
N SER A 188 5.87 11.75 -12.01
CA SER A 188 7.31 11.93 -12.18
C SER A 188 8.07 11.86 -10.86
N GLN A 189 9.37 11.57 -10.94
CA GLN A 189 10.25 11.58 -9.76
C GLN A 189 10.27 12.94 -9.06
N LYS A 190 10.25 14.05 -9.81
CA LYS A 190 10.25 15.41 -9.27
C LYS A 190 8.98 15.69 -8.46
N GLU A 191 7.81 15.38 -9.03
CA GLU A 191 6.51 15.58 -8.36
C GLU A 191 6.41 14.70 -7.10
N LEU A 192 6.79 13.42 -7.20
CA LEU A 192 6.75 12.52 -6.05
C LEU A 192 7.70 12.96 -4.93
N ALA A 193 8.88 13.49 -5.27
CA ALA A 193 9.82 14.04 -4.29
C ALA A 193 9.27 15.30 -3.61
N ALA A 194 8.59 16.18 -4.36
CA ALA A 194 7.93 17.36 -3.80
C ALA A 194 6.82 16.96 -2.81
N VAL A 195 6.01 15.95 -3.16
CA VAL A 195 4.97 15.42 -2.26
C VAL A 195 5.58 14.77 -1.02
N GLN A 196 6.63 13.94 -1.16
CA GLN A 196 7.35 13.37 -0.01
C GLN A 196 7.88 14.47 0.92
N ALA A 197 8.49 15.53 0.36
CA ALA A 197 9.02 16.64 1.15
C ALA A 197 7.92 17.36 1.95
N ALA A 198 6.76 17.63 1.32
CA ALA A 198 5.61 18.21 2.01
C ALA A 198 5.13 17.34 3.19
N PHE A 199 5.02 16.03 2.96
CA PHE A 199 4.64 15.07 3.99
C PHE A 199 5.66 14.97 5.13
N ASN A 200 6.95 15.00 4.80
CA ASN A 200 8.02 15.01 5.80
C ASN A 200 7.97 16.29 6.66
N GLN A 201 7.69 17.44 6.04
CA GLN A 201 7.51 18.70 6.75
C GLN A 201 6.31 18.63 7.71
N TRP A 202 5.13 18.23 7.25
CA TRP A 202 3.95 18.12 8.13
C TRP A 202 4.15 17.08 9.23
N GLN A 203 4.87 15.99 8.96
CA GLN A 203 5.24 15.02 9.99
C GLN A 203 6.17 15.62 11.04
N ALA A 204 7.20 16.38 10.63
CA ALA A 204 8.10 17.05 11.56
C ALA A 204 7.39 18.10 12.43
N GLU A 205 6.42 18.83 11.86
CA GLU A 205 5.61 19.83 12.57
C GLU A 205 4.64 19.21 13.59
N SER A 206 4.14 18.00 13.33
CA SER A 206 3.01 17.42 14.07
C SER A 206 3.33 16.18 14.90
N GLY A 207 4.41 15.46 14.56
CA GLY A 207 4.67 14.10 15.04
C GLY A 207 3.71 13.03 14.50
N ARG A 208 2.79 13.39 13.59
CA ARG A 208 1.79 12.44 13.07
C ARG A 208 2.37 11.52 11.99
N PRO A 209 1.86 10.27 11.89
CA PRO A 209 2.19 9.39 10.79
C PRO A 209 1.61 9.88 9.46
N LEU A 210 2.29 9.56 8.37
CA LEU A 210 1.92 9.96 7.00
C LEU A 210 0.51 9.49 6.62
N CYS A 211 0.08 8.32 7.11
CA CYS A 211 -1.25 7.80 6.80
C CYS A 211 -2.38 8.66 7.37
N GLN A 212 -2.17 9.28 8.53
CA GLN A 212 -3.12 10.22 9.12
C GLN A 212 -3.11 11.54 8.35
N LEU A 213 -1.93 12.11 8.12
CA LEU A 213 -1.76 13.34 7.34
C LEU A 213 -2.39 13.21 5.94
N SER A 214 -2.29 12.03 5.33
CA SER A 214 -2.90 11.72 4.04
C SER A 214 -4.42 11.76 4.08
N VAL A 215 -5.05 11.26 5.14
CA VAL A 215 -6.52 11.30 5.29
C VAL A 215 -6.99 12.71 5.67
N MET A 216 -6.27 13.37 6.58
CA MET A 216 -6.54 14.76 6.95
C MET A 216 -6.52 15.67 5.72
N LEU A 217 -5.45 15.58 4.90
CA LEU A 217 -5.32 16.43 3.73
C LEU A 217 -6.42 16.13 2.69
N ALA A 218 -6.76 14.86 2.46
CA ALA A 218 -7.87 14.49 1.58
C ALA A 218 -9.22 15.05 2.07
N HIS A 219 -9.44 15.19 3.38
CA HIS A 219 -10.65 15.81 3.93
C HIS A 219 -10.72 17.33 3.77
N THR A 220 -9.66 17.98 3.28
CA THR A 220 -9.66 19.43 2.99
C THR A 220 -10.30 19.78 1.66
N VAL A 221 -10.52 18.78 0.80
CA VAL A 221 -11.31 18.93 -0.42
C VAL A 221 -12.68 18.31 -0.20
N ASN A 222 -13.72 19.05 -0.56
CA ASN A 222 -15.09 18.57 -0.53
C ASN A 222 -15.54 18.13 -1.93
N HIS A 223 -16.30 17.05 -1.96
CA HIS A 223 -17.35 16.83 -2.96
C HIS A 223 -18.61 17.62 -2.56
#